data_AF-A0A7C5ME84-F1
#
_entry.id   AF-A0A7C5ME84-F1
#
_cell.length_a   1.000
_cell.length_b   1.000
_cell.length_c   1.000
_cell.angle_alpha   90.00
_cell.angle_beta   90.00
_cell.angle_gamma   90.00
#
_symmetry.space_group_name_H-M   'P 1'
#
loop_
_entity.id
_entity.type
_entity.pdbx_description
1 polymer ?
#
loop_
_entity_poly.entity_id
_entity_poly.type
_entity_poly.pdbx_seq_one_letter_code
_entity_poly.pdbx_strand_id
1 'polypeptide(L)' 'MAKRRSNTGIPGLSFSWRRALGLSQAQARLSRKIGIPLSRSGRQRKFGRMAGCLLPILVLIIAVVMAGVAVAAML' A
#
# COMPACT_ATOMS: atom_id res chain seq x y z
N MET A 1 -7.19 -5.69 -15.33
CA MET A 1 -5.77 -5.70 -14.89
C MET A 1 -4.98 -4.76 -15.80
N ALA A 2 -4.37 -3.70 -15.27
CA ALA A 2 -3.52 -2.82 -16.09
C ALA A 2 -2.28 -3.58 -16.58
N LYS A 3 -2.05 -3.61 -17.90
CA LYS A 3 -0.91 -4.28 -18.54
C LYS A 3 0.37 -3.58 -18.09
N ARG A 4 1.17 -4.20 -17.21
CA ARG A 4 2.48 -3.64 -16.84
C ARG A 4 3.38 -3.60 -18.07
N ARG A 5 3.86 -2.40 -18.46
CA ARG A 5 4.92 -2.26 -19.45
C ARG A 5 6.14 -3.06 -19.00
N SER A 6 6.60 -3.96 -19.86
CA SER A 6 7.88 -4.64 -19.71
C SER A 6 9.03 -3.67 -19.99
N ASN A 7 10.09 -3.75 -19.18
CA ASN A 7 11.29 -2.91 -19.38
C ASN A 7 12.10 -3.32 -20.62
N THR A 8 11.85 -4.51 -21.15
CA THR A 8 12.55 -5.12 -22.29
C THR A 8 11.77 -5.07 -23.61
N GLY A 9 10.64 -4.35 -23.69
CA GLY A 9 9.83 -4.24 -24.92
C GLY A 9 9.03 -5.49 -25.30
N ILE A 10 9.48 -6.68 -24.87
CA ILE A 10 8.78 -7.95 -25.05
C ILE A 10 7.67 -8.08 -24.00
N PRO A 11 6.39 -8.23 -24.39
CA PRO A 11 5.30 -8.38 -23.42
C PRO A 11 5.52 -9.65 -22.57
N GLY A 12 5.40 -9.51 -21.24
CA GLY A 12 5.58 -10.62 -20.30
C GLY A 12 7.00 -10.79 -19.72
N LEU A 13 8.02 -10.20 -20.34
CA LEU A 13 9.39 -10.24 -19.82
C LEU A 13 9.69 -8.98 -19.00
N SER A 14 10.10 -9.12 -17.73
CA SER A 14 10.56 -7.98 -16.91
C SER A 14 11.98 -8.23 -16.42
N PHE A 15 12.95 -7.58 -17.05
CA PHE A 15 14.34 -7.67 -16.63
C PHE A 15 14.67 -6.65 -15.55
N SER A 16 15.50 -7.07 -14.60
CA SER A 16 15.97 -6.24 -13.49
C SER A 16 17.26 -6.83 -12.95
N TRP A 17 18.29 -5.99 -12.83
CA TRP A 17 19.57 -6.36 -12.25
C TRP A 17 19.46 -6.86 -10.82
N ARG A 18 18.51 -6.33 -10.03
CA ARG A 18 18.26 -6.80 -8.65
C ARG A 18 17.69 -8.23 -8.60
N ARG A 19 17.06 -8.69 -9.70
CA ARG A 19 16.58 -10.07 -9.84
C ARG A 19 17.70 -10.99 -10.34
N ALA A 20 18.52 -10.53 -11.29
CA ALA A 20 19.68 -11.26 -11.80
C ALA A 20 20.74 -11.51 -10.72
N LEU A 21 21.03 -10.51 -9.88
CA LEU A 21 21.95 -10.61 -8.74
C LEU A 21 21.37 -11.40 -7.54
N GLY A 22 20.15 -11.95 -7.64
CA GLY A 22 19.54 -12.76 -6.58
C GLY A 22 19.03 -11.98 -5.35
N LEU A 23 19.26 -10.67 -5.25
CA LEU A 23 18.83 -9.83 -4.12
C LEU A 23 17.32 -9.91 -3.87
N SER A 24 16.52 -9.95 -4.94
CA SER A 24 15.06 -10.11 -4.83
C SER A 24 14.64 -11.44 -4.20
N GLN A 25 15.37 -12.53 -4.50
CA GLN A 25 15.07 -13.85 -3.98
C GLN A 25 15.52 -13.98 -2.52
N ALA A 26 16.66 -13.41 -2.16
CA ALA A 26 17.13 -13.33 -0.79
C ALA A 26 16.11 -12.60 0.12
N GLN A 27 15.63 -11.43 -0.32
CA GLN A 27 14.60 -10.68 0.42
C GLN A 27 13.29 -11.48 0.59
N ALA A 28 12.87 -12.23 -0.43
CA ALA A 28 11.68 -13.07 -0.35
C ALA A 28 11.86 -14.28 0.58
N ARG A 29 13.06 -14.87 0.63
CA ARG A 29 13.38 -15.96 1.57
C ARG A 29 13.39 -15.45 3.01
N LEU A 30 14.04 -14.32 3.27
CA LEU A 30 14.05 -13.69 4.60
C LEU A 30 12.64 -13.30 5.06
N SER A 31 11.83 -12.74 4.16
CA SER A 31 10.44 -12.38 4.49
C SER A 31 9.58 -13.60 4.85
N ARG A 32 9.81 -14.75 4.22
CA ARG A 32 9.13 -16.02 4.57
C ARG A 32 9.59 -16.59 5.90
N LYS A 33 10.88 -16.44 6.24
CA LYS A 33 11.43 -16.88 7.54
C LYS A 33 10.93 -16.02 8.71
N ILE A 34 10.90 -14.70 8.52
CA ILE A 34 10.54 -13.73 9.56
C ILE A 34 9.00 -13.53 9.64
N GLY A 35 8.25 -13.89 8.59
CA GLY A 35 6.80 -13.69 8.51
C GLY A 35 6.37 -12.24 8.21
N ILE A 36 7.32 -11.30 8.21
CA ILE A 36 7.08 -9.87 7.98
C ILE A 36 7.47 -9.50 6.54
N PRO A 37 6.63 -8.76 5.79
CA PRO A 37 6.98 -8.28 4.46
C PRO A 37 8.10 -7.26 4.56
N LEU A 38 9.27 -7.61 4.03
CA LEU A 38 10.42 -6.70 3.96
C LEU A 38 10.32 -5.70 2.79
N SER A 39 9.39 -5.91 1.86
CA SER A 39 9.22 -5.01 0.71
C SER A 39 8.33 -3.81 1.09
N ARG A 40 8.69 -2.62 0.58
CA ARG A 40 7.89 -1.40 0.77
C ARG A 40 6.45 -1.60 0.30
N SER A 41 6.28 -2.19 -0.89
CA SER A 41 4.95 -2.48 -1.46
C SER A 41 4.17 -3.52 -0.65
N GLY A 42 4.84 -4.54 -0.09
CA GLY A 42 4.21 -5.51 0.80
C GLY A 42 3.71 -4.88 2.10
N ARG A 43 4.52 -4.02 2.72
CA ARG A 43 4.10 -3.22 3.89
C ARG A 43 2.93 -2.32 3.55
N GLN A 44 3.02 -1.53 2.47
CA GLN A 44 1.95 -0.64 2.05
C GLN A 44 0.62 -1.38 1.79
N ARG A 45 0.65 -2.62 1.31
CA ARG A 45 -0.57 -3.44 1.15
C ARG A 45 -1.13 -3.93 2.48
N LYS A 46 -0.28 -4.32 3.45
CA LYS A 46 -0.74 -4.71 4.80
C LYS A 46 -1.31 -3.49 5.55
N PHE A 47 -0.57 -2.39 5.60
CA PHE A 47 -0.99 -1.15 6.25
C PHE A 47 -2.14 -0.46 5.53
N GLY A 48 -2.15 -0.44 4.20
CA GLY A 48 -3.24 0.14 3.41
C GLY A 48 -4.58 -0.57 3.60
N ARG A 49 -4.59 -1.90 3.81
CA ARG A 49 -5.81 -2.62 4.19
C ARG A 49 -6.32 -2.21 5.58
N MET A 50 -5.42 -1.98 6.53
CA MET A 50 -5.79 -1.56 7.89
C MET A 50 -6.24 -0.08 7.92
N ALA A 51 -5.51 0.79 7.23
CA ALA A 51 -5.77 2.22 7.20
C ALA A 51 -6.94 2.61 6.28
N GLY A 52 -7.28 1.76 5.30
CA GLY A 52 -8.29 2.03 4.28
C GLY A 52 -9.71 2.24 4.84
N CYS A 53 -10.07 1.58 5.94
CA CYS A 53 -11.36 1.80 6.60
C CYS A 53 -11.28 2.88 7.68
N LEU A 54 -10.17 2.98 8.41
CA LEU A 54 -10.05 3.88 9.55
C LEU A 54 -10.01 5.36 9.14
N LEU A 55 -9.26 5.70 8.08
CA LEU A 55 -9.15 7.07 7.58
C LEU A 55 -10.49 7.68 7.14
N PRO A 56 -11.33 7.04 6.30
CA PRO A 56 -12.60 7.62 5.89
C PRO A 56 -13.60 7.73 7.05
N ILE A 57 -13.63 6.75 7.96
CA ILE A 57 -14.49 6.79 9.16
C ILE A 57 -14.11 7.98 10.03
N LEU A 58 -12.81 8.20 10.27
CA LEU A 58 -12.33 9.29 11.12
C LEU A 58 -12.61 10.67 10.48
N VAL A 59 -12.45 10.79 9.17
CA VAL A 59 -12.82 12.01 8.42
C VAL A 59 -14.33 12.27 8.50
N LEU A 60 -15.16 11.24 8.39
CA LEU A 60 -16.62 11.37 8.48
C LEU A 60 -17.05 11.81 9.88
N ILE A 61 -16.47 11.22 10.93
CA ILE A 61 -16.73 11.62 12.32
C ILE A 61 -16.35 13.08 12.54
N ILE A 62 -15.16 13.51 12.09
CA ILE A 62 -14.72 14.91 12.20
C ILE A 62 -15.69 15.84 11.45
N ALA A 63 -16.12 15.48 10.25
CA ALA A 63 -17.07 16.29 9.48
C ALA A 63 -18.42 16.43 10.18
N VAL A 64 -18.95 15.36 10.77
CA VAL A 64 -20.21 15.39 11.53
C VAL A 64 -20.08 16.23 12.79
N VAL A 65 -18.98 16.10 13.54
CA VAL A 65 -18.72 16.90 14.74
C VAL A 65 -18.61 18.38 14.38
N MET A 66 -17.85 18.71 13.34
CA MET A 66 -17.69 20.10 12.87
C MET A 66 -19.02 20.69 12.41
N ALA A 67 -19.84 19.93 11.69
CA ALA A 67 -21.17 20.37 11.29
C ALA A 67 -22.09 20.60 12.49
N GLY A 68 -22.07 19.69 13.48
CA GLY A 68 -22.85 19.83 14.71
C GLY A 68 -22.46 21.05 15.53
N VAL A 69 -21.15 21.30 15.70
CA VAL A 69 -20.64 22.49 16.39
C VAL A 69 -21.02 23.77 15.64
N ALA A 70 -20.94 23.77 14.31
CA ALA A 70 -21.34 24.93 13.50
C ALA A 70 -22.83 25.24 13.61
N VAL A 71 -23.70 24.22 13.59
CA VAL A 71 -25.15 24.39 13.76
C VAL A 71 -25.49 24.90 15.16
N ALA A 72 -24.84 24.35 16.20
CA ALA A 72 -25.03 24.80 17.58
C ALA A 72 -24.52 26.22 17.84
N ALA A 73 -23.47 26.66 17.12
CA ALA A 73 -22.97 28.03 17.19
C ALA A 73 -23.84 29.05 16.43
N MET A 74 -24.73 28.57 15.56
CA MET A 74 -25.58 29.40 14.71
C MET A 74 -27.03 29.50 15.21
N LEU A 75 -27.37 28.75 16.26
CA LEU A 75 -28.66 28.73 16.99
C LEU A 75 -28.53 29.49 18.31
#